data_AF-A0A6N0NUV4-F1
#
_entry.id   AF-A0A6N0NUV4-F1
#
_cell.length_a   1.000
_cell.length_b   1.000
_cell.length_c   1.000
_cell.angle_alpha   90.00
_cell.angle_beta   90.00
_cell.angle_gamma   90.00
#
_symmetry.space_group_name_H-M   'P 1'
#
loop_
_entity.id
_entity.type
_entity.pdbx_description
1 polymer ?
#
loop_
_entity_poly.entity_id
_entity_poly.type
_entity_poly.pdbx_seq_one_letter_code
_entity_poly.pdbx_strand_id
1 'polypeptide(L)' 'MDKKCIIKSGYETCVEICGRLVCDEETVKEYAELCEKCNKGDQKACLDLYSRYGCWSSTGWWL' A
#
# COMPACT_ATOMS: atom_id res chain seq x y z
N MET A 1 -9.21 -5.15 10.05
CA MET A 1 -9.12 -5.21 8.58
C MET A 1 -7.86 -5.99 8.24
N ASP A 2 -7.98 -7.27 7.91
CA ASP A 2 -6.85 -8.07 7.43
C ASP A 2 -6.65 -7.74 5.94
N LYS A 3 -6.15 -6.53 5.66
CA LYS A 3 -5.77 -6.16 4.29
C LYS A 3 -4.45 -6.85 4.00
N LYS A 4 -4.49 -7.87 3.14
CA LYS A 4 -3.28 -8.50 2.62
C LYS A 4 -2.47 -7.42 1.89
N CYS A 5 -1.35 -7.03 2.48
CA CYS A 5 -0.47 -5.99 1.95
C CYS A 5 0.20 -6.38 0.63
N ILE A 6 0.23 -7.68 0.33
CA ILE A 6 0.79 -8.27 -0.88
C ILE A 6 -0.24 -9.17 -1.57
N ILE A 7 -0.14 -9.21 -2.89
CA ILE A 7 -0.89 -10.06 -3.81
C ILE A 7 0.10 -10.98 -4.50
N LYS A 8 -0.20 -12.28 -4.56
CA LYS A 8 0.60 -13.21 -5.36
C LYS A 8 -0.03 -13.34 -6.74
N SER A 9 0.72 -12.99 -7.78
CA SER A 9 0.33 -13.19 -9.18
C SER A 9 1.28 -14.21 -9.81
N GLY A 10 0.87 -15.48 -9.87
CA GLY A 10 1.75 -16.56 -10.32
C GLY A 10 2.92 -16.78 -9.36
N TYR A 11 4.16 -16.60 -9.86
CA TYR A 11 5.39 -16.68 -9.07
C TYR A 11 5.85 -15.34 -8.50
N GLU A 12 5.20 -14.24 -8.90
CA GLU A 12 5.61 -12.89 -8.54
C GLU A 12 4.79 -12.34 -7.37
N THR A 13 5.45 -11.60 -6.48
CA THR A 13 4.79 -10.88 -5.40
C THR A 13 4.57 -9.46 -5.87
N CYS A 14 3.31 -9.02 -5.85
CA CYS A 14 2.88 -7.71 -6.30
C CYS A 14 2.07 -7.03 -5.20
N VAL A 15 1.81 -5.74 -5.36
CA VAL A 15 0.92 -4.96 -4.50
C VAL A 15 -0.10 -4.24 -5.37
N GLU A 16 -1.33 -4.09 -4.88
CA GLU A 16 -2.32 -3.24 -5.55
C GLU A 16 -2.24 -1.84 -4.95
N ILE A 17 -1.68 -0.91 -5.74
CA ILE A 17 -1.63 0.50 -5.41
C ILE A 17 -2.67 1.18 -6.29
N CYS A 18 -3.76 1.63 -5.68
CA CYS A 18 -4.81 2.39 -6.36
C CYS A 18 -5.46 1.70 -7.56
N GLY A 19 -5.68 0.39 -7.47
CA GLY A 19 -6.22 -0.40 -8.57
C GLY A 19 -5.22 -0.71 -9.69
N ARG A 20 -3.94 -0.37 -9.50
CA ARG A 20 -2.84 -0.82 -10.35
C ARG A 20 -2.02 -1.89 -9.63
N LEU A 21 -1.77 -3.00 -10.32
CA LEU A 21 -0.84 -4.03 -9.87
C LEU A 21 0.59 -3.57 -10.13
N VAL A 22 1.39 -3.51 -9.07
CA VAL A 22 2.83 -3.19 -9.12
C VAL A 22 3.59 -4.39 -8.61
N CYS A 23 4.45 -4.98 -9.45
CA CYS A 23 5.24 -6.17 -9.14
C CYS A 23 6.75 -5.86 -9.00
N ASP A 24 7.11 -4.58 -9.00
CA ASP A 24 8.48 -4.14 -8.78
C ASP A 24 8.95 -4.51 -7.36
N GLU A 25 10.06 -5.25 -7.25
CA GLU A 25 10.49 -5.84 -5.98
C GLU A 25 10.78 -4.79 -4.90
N GLU A 26 11.41 -3.66 -5.27
CA GLU A 26 11.72 -2.57 -4.35
C GLU A 26 10.43 -1.93 -3.83
N THR A 27 9.52 -1.58 -4.73
CA THR A 27 8.22 -0.98 -4.39
C THR A 27 7.37 -1.92 -3.55
N VAL A 28 7.32 -3.21 -3.91
CA VAL A 28 6.55 -4.24 -3.20
C VAL A 28 7.07 -4.40 -1.77
N LYS A 29 8.39 -4.43 -1.60
CA LYS A 29 9.02 -4.57 -0.28
C LYS A 29 8.75 -3.35 0.62
N GLU A 30 8.95 -2.14 0.11
CA GLU A 30 8.66 -0.91 0.86
C GLU A 30 7.18 -0.81 1.24
N TYR A 31 6.29 -1.05 0.28
CA TYR A 31 4.85 -1.01 0.49
C TYR A 31 4.41 -2.05 1.53
N ALA A 32 4.89 -3.30 1.39
CA ALA A 32 4.54 -4.38 2.30
C ALA A 32 4.98 -4.07 3.74
N GLU A 33 6.20 -3.57 3.93
CA GLU A 33 6.72 -3.24 5.26
C GLU A 33 5.91 -2.12 5.93
N LEU A 34 5.62 -1.04 5.19
CA LEU A 34 4.81 0.07 5.68
C LEU A 34 3.37 -0.37 5.99
N CYS A 35 2.79 -1.20 5.13
CA CYS A 35 1.44 -1.73 5.30
C CYS A 35 1.35 -2.68 6.50
N GLU A 36 2.34 -3.54 6.72
CA GLU A 36 2.38 -4.39 7.91
C GLU A 36 2.51 -3.58 9.20
N LYS A 37 3.38 -2.56 9.22
CA LYS A 37 3.52 -1.65 10.36
C LYS A 37 2.21 -0.90 10.63
N CYS A 38 1.55 -0.40 9.58
CA CYS A 38 0.25 0.25 9.68
C CYS A 38 -0.82 -0.71 10.25
N ASN A 39 -0.88 -1.96 9.74
CA ASN A 39 -1.81 -2.98 10.23
C ASN A 39 -1.56 -3.36 11.71
N LYS A 40 -0.31 -3.25 12.18
CA LYS A 40 0.07 -3.45 13.59
C LYS A 40 -0.26 -2.26 14.50
N GLY A 41 -0.80 -1.16 13.95
CA GLY A 41 -1.22 0.01 14.70
C GLY A 41 -0.23 1.18 14.71
N ASP A 42 0.84 1.12 13.90
CA ASP A 42 1.76 2.26 13.75
C ASP A 42 1.11 3.34 12.87
N GLN A 43 0.62 4.40 13.52
CA GLN A 43 -0.01 5.53 12.84
C GLN A 43 0.93 6.26 11.88
N LYS A 44 2.23 6.34 12.20
CA LYS A 44 3.21 7.00 11.33
C LYS A 44 3.38 6.19 10.05
N ALA A 45 3.50 4.87 10.17
CA ALA A 45 3.57 4.00 9.01
C ALA A 45 2.30 4.10 8.13
N CYS A 46 1.11 4.24 8.72
CA CYS A 46 -0.11 4.48 7.95
C CYS A 46 -0.08 5.81 7.18
N LEU A 47 0.39 6.89 7.81
CA LEU A 47 0.54 8.19 7.16
C LEU A 47 1.58 8.16 6.05
N ASP A 48 2.71 7.49 6.28
CA ASP A 48 3.77 7.33 5.28
C ASP A 48 3.28 6.48 4.09
N LEU A 49 2.56 5.38 4.36
CA LEU A 49 1.94 4.55 3.32
C LEU A 49 0.94 5.37 2.47
N TYR A 50 0.09 6.16 3.11
CA TYR A 50 -0.88 7.00 2.41
C TYR A 50 -0.23 8.16 1.67
N SER A 51 0.82 8.77 2.23
CA SER A 51 1.55 9.87 1.59
C SER A 51 2.29 9.41 0.32
N ARG A 52 2.90 8.22 0.36
CA ARG A 52 3.67 7.66 -0.76
C ARG A 52 2.80 6.97 -1.81
N TYR A 53 1.81 6.19 -1.37
CA TYR A 53 1.06 5.27 -2.22
C TYR A 53 -0.46 5.43 -2.10
N GLY A 54 -0.93 6.32 -1.23
CA GLY A 54 -2.35 6.62 -1.13
C GLY A 54 -2.81 7.32 -2.39
N CYS A 55 -3.87 6.80 -3.02
CA CYS A 55 -4.55 7.57 -4.03
C CYS A 55 -5.56 8.47 -3.36
N TRP A 56 -5.43 9.75 -3.68
CA TRP A 56 -6.52 10.68 -3.56
C TRP A 56 -7.61 10.14 -4.47
N SER A 57 -8.67 9.57 -3.90
CA SER A 57 -9.88 9.35 -4.67
C SER A 57 -10.27 10.69 -5.28
N SER A 58 -10.68 10.63 -6.53
CA SER A 58 -11.21 11.68 -7.39
C SER A 58 -12.54 12.27 -6.86
N THR A 59 -12.53 12.69 -5.60
CA THR A 59 -13.50 13.50 -4.89
C THR A 59 -12.70 14.60 -4.22
N GLY A 60 -12.24 15.57 -5.02
CA GLY A 60 -11.38 16.65 -4.54
C GLY A 60 -12.10 17.59 -3.58
N TRP A 61 -12.29 17.19 -2.33
CA TRP A 61 -12.85 18.03 -1.28
C TRP A 61 -11.90 17.98 -0.07
N TRP A 62 -10.81 18.75 -0.17
CA TRP A 62 -10.26 19.46 0.98
C TRP A 62 -10.85 20.86 0.94
N LEU A 63 -11.94 21.08 1.69
CA LEU A 63 -12.36 22.33 2.32
C LEU A 63 -13.31 21.98 3.47
#